data_AF-A1HS05-F1
#
_entry.id   AF-A1HS05-F1
#
_cell.length_a   1.000
_cell.length_b   1.000
_cell.length_c   1.000
_cell.angle_alpha   90.00
_cell.angle_beta   90.00
_cell.angle_gamma   90.00
#
_symmetry.space_group_name_H-M   'P 1'
#
loop_
_entity.id
_entity.type
_entity.pdbx_description
1 polymer ?
#
loop_
_entity_poly.entity_id
_entity_poly.type
_entity_poly.pdbx_seq_one_letter_code
_entity_poly.pdbx_strand_id
1 'polypeptide(L)'
;MLTPFISLLFGFIIGYMAQRSRMCFIGGLRDYVLVRDTELLKGLLSFVVTAAILFPLVNALGGDTLGYPWYNREKAKTAIELARDYYAFAACMIPDELLLVVQAAMDNAVKGIRLPGGMILTYTAVTAIAGGLGIGYLSTVANGCPLRQHVMAASGNKSARVYLCGFYAGAVVYTYWLYPFVSKLLP
;
A
#
# COMPACT_ATOMS: atom_id res chain seq x y z
N MET A 1 20.77 -16.42 2.33
CA MET A 1 21.79 -15.62 1.61
C MET A 1 21.41 -15.30 0.15
N LEU A 2 20.57 -16.09 -0.54
CA LEU A 2 20.15 -15.82 -1.93
C LEU A 2 19.02 -14.77 -2.07
N THR A 3 18.20 -14.60 -1.03
CA THR A 3 17.05 -13.70 -0.97
C THR A 3 17.34 -12.22 -1.31
N PRO A 4 18.42 -11.56 -0.84
CA PRO A 4 18.68 -10.16 -1.20
C PRO A 4 18.94 -10.00 -2.70
N PHE A 5 19.69 -10.92 -3.32
CA PHE A 5 19.97 -10.87 -4.75
C PHE A 5 18.71 -11.06 -5.60
N ILE A 6 17.83 -11.97 -5.19
CA ILE A 6 16.53 -12.15 -5.85
C ILE A 6 15.71 -10.86 -5.77
N SER A 7 15.61 -10.23 -4.58
CA SER A 7 14.85 -8.99 -4.41
C SER A 7 15.42 -7.82 -5.23
N LEU A 8 16.76 -7.73 -5.33
CA LEU A 8 17.44 -6.71 -6.12
C LEU A 8 17.22 -6.92 -7.63
N LEU A 9 17.27 -8.16 -8.09
CA LEU A 9 16.99 -8.52 -9.48
C LEU A 9 15.53 -8.17 -9.85
N PHE A 10 14.56 -8.56 -9.02
CA PHE A 10 13.15 -8.22 -9.23
C PHE A 10 12.92 -6.70 -9.19
N GLY A 11 13.55 -5.98 -8.26
CA GLY A 11 13.47 -4.52 -8.18
C GLY A 11 14.01 -3.84 -9.44
N PHE A 12 15.12 -4.35 -9.99
CA PHE A 12 15.69 -3.84 -11.25
C PHE A 12 14.79 -4.10 -12.45
N ILE A 13 14.22 -5.31 -12.55
CA ILE A 13 13.28 -5.68 -13.62
C ILE A 13 12.03 -4.79 -13.58
N ILE A 14 11.41 -4.66 -12.39
CA ILE A 14 10.21 -3.83 -12.21
C ILE A 14 10.53 -2.36 -12.49
N GLY A 15 11.68 -1.86 -12.02
CA GLY A 15 12.15 -0.50 -12.29
C GLY A 15 12.30 -0.21 -13.78
N TYR A 16 12.93 -1.12 -14.53
CA TYR A 16 13.08 -1.00 -15.98
C TYR A 16 11.72 -1.00 -16.71
N MET A 17 10.82 -1.93 -16.33
CA MET A 17 9.47 -1.98 -16.91
C MET A 17 8.65 -0.72 -16.59
N ALA A 18 8.79 -0.17 -15.38
CA ALA A 18 8.11 1.04 -14.96
C ALA A 18 8.56 2.27 -15.77
N GLN A 19 9.87 2.38 -16.08
CA GLN A 19 10.40 3.46 -16.92
C GLN A 19 9.84 3.42 -18.35
N ARG A 20 9.74 2.22 -18.95
CA ARG A 20 9.22 2.05 -20.32
C ARG A 20 7.72 2.31 -20.41
N SER A 21 6.96 1.87 -19.41
CA SER A 21 5.49 1.89 -19.46
C SER A 21 4.87 3.26 -19.14
N ARG A 22 5.61 4.17 -18.47
CA ARG A 22 5.14 5.53 -18.10
C ARG A 22 3.74 5.53 -17.45
N MET A 23 3.41 4.47 -16.71
CA MET A 23 2.07 4.24 -16.18
C MET A 23 1.69 5.28 -15.12
N CYS A 24 0.47 5.83 -15.23
CA CYS A 24 -0.11 6.72 -14.24
C CYS A 24 -1.51 6.22 -13.85
N PHE A 25 -1.62 5.59 -12.68
CA PHE A 25 -2.90 5.05 -12.18
C PHE A 25 -3.98 6.12 -11.98
N ILE A 26 -3.59 7.36 -11.67
CA ILE A 26 -4.51 8.49 -11.48
C ILE A 26 -4.90 9.14 -12.82
N GLY A 27 -3.98 9.18 -13.78
CA GLY A 27 -4.20 9.84 -15.08
C GLY A 27 -5.12 9.06 -16.01
N GLY A 28 -5.12 7.72 -15.93
CA GLY A 28 -5.89 6.87 -16.84
C GLY A 28 -7.39 7.16 -16.84
N LEU A 29 -7.98 7.51 -15.69
CA LEU A 29 -9.41 7.83 -15.62
C LEU A 29 -9.73 9.17 -16.28
N ARG A 30 -8.91 10.20 -16.04
CA ARG A 30 -9.10 11.54 -16.62
C ARG A 30 -8.94 11.50 -18.15
N ASP A 31 -7.90 10.83 -18.63
CA ASP A 31 -7.58 10.78 -20.06
C ASP A 31 -8.63 9.94 -20.83
N TYR A 32 -9.23 8.94 -20.17
CA TYR A 32 -10.40 8.23 -20.69
C TYR A 32 -11.65 9.12 -20.78
N VAL A 33 -11.95 9.92 -19.74
CA VAL A 33 -13.14 10.78 -19.74
C VAL A 33 -13.03 11.93 -20.74
N LEU A 34 -11.85 12.56 -20.84
CA LEU A 34 -11.65 13.77 -21.67
C LEU A 34 -11.35 13.44 -23.13
N VAL A 35 -10.45 12.48 -23.39
CA VAL A 35 -9.90 12.20 -24.72
C VAL A 35 -10.29 10.82 -25.24
N ARG A 36 -10.89 9.98 -24.40
CA ARG A 36 -11.18 8.56 -24.68
C ARG A 36 -9.93 7.75 -25.05
N ASP A 37 -8.77 8.13 -24.53
CA ASP A 37 -7.57 7.29 -24.64
C ASP A 37 -7.71 6.10 -23.68
N THR A 38 -7.64 4.89 -24.23
CA THR A 38 -7.79 3.64 -23.47
C THR A 38 -6.47 2.96 -23.17
N GLU A 39 -5.34 3.45 -23.70
CA GLU A 39 -4.05 2.78 -23.57
C GLU A 39 -3.60 2.71 -22.10
N LEU A 40 -3.71 3.81 -21.36
CA LEU A 40 -3.40 3.83 -19.92
C LEU A 40 -4.42 3.05 -19.09
N LEU A 41 -5.69 3.05 -19.50
CA LEU A 41 -6.77 2.36 -18.80
C LEU A 41 -6.63 0.83 -18.91
N LYS A 42 -6.28 0.31 -20.10
CA LYS A 42 -5.98 -1.11 -20.32
C LYS A 42 -4.82 -1.57 -19.44
N GLY A 43 -3.81 -0.71 -19.24
CA GLY A 43 -2.70 -0.96 -18.32
C GLY A 43 -3.16 -1.11 -16.87
N LEU A 44 -4.01 -0.21 -16.36
CA LEU A 44 -4.57 -0.35 -15.01
C LEU A 44 -5.42 -1.62 -14.88
N LEU A 45 -6.28 -1.90 -15.87
CA LEU A 45 -7.15 -3.08 -15.85
C LEU A 45 -6.32 -4.37 -15.90
N SER A 46 -5.25 -4.43 -16.67
CA SER A 46 -4.39 -5.62 -16.75
C SER A 46 -3.73 -5.92 -15.41
N PHE A 47 -3.28 -4.92 -14.64
CA PHE A 47 -2.75 -5.15 -13.29
C PHE A 47 -3.79 -5.76 -12.35
N VAL A 48 -5.04 -5.26 -12.39
CA VAL A 48 -6.13 -5.80 -11.55
C VAL A 48 -6.44 -7.24 -11.94
N VAL A 49 -6.55 -7.52 -13.24
CA VAL A 49 -6.83 -8.88 -13.75
C VAL A 49 -5.67 -9.83 -13.46
N THR A 50 -4.43 -9.40 -13.70
CA THR A 50 -3.24 -10.20 -13.40
C THR A 50 -3.15 -10.49 -11.92
N ALA A 51 -3.37 -9.52 -11.03
CA ALA A 51 -3.41 -9.77 -9.59
C ALA A 51 -4.53 -10.75 -9.22
N ALA A 52 -5.75 -10.52 -9.72
CA ALA A 52 -6.90 -11.36 -9.45
C ALA A 52 -6.72 -12.82 -9.91
N ILE A 53 -5.92 -13.07 -10.94
CA ILE A 53 -5.62 -14.42 -11.45
C ILE A 53 -4.37 -15.00 -10.79
N LEU A 54 -3.28 -14.22 -10.71
CA LEU A 54 -1.99 -14.65 -10.19
C LEU A 54 -2.09 -15.04 -8.72
N PHE A 55 -2.82 -14.27 -7.90
CA PHE A 55 -3.02 -14.60 -6.51
C PHE A 55 -3.62 -16.00 -6.39
N PRO A 56 -4.84 -16.34 -6.82
CA PRO A 56 -5.37 -17.70 -6.66
C PRO A 56 -4.59 -18.79 -7.41
N LEU A 57 -3.96 -18.48 -8.54
CA LEU A 57 -3.14 -19.45 -9.29
C LEU A 57 -1.92 -19.91 -8.48
N VAL A 58 -1.27 -18.99 -7.77
CA VAL A 58 -0.19 -19.32 -6.84
C VAL A 58 -0.68 -20.20 -5.67
N ASN A 59 -2.00 -20.29 -5.41
CA ASN A 59 -2.62 -21.17 -4.37
C ASN A 59 -2.65 -22.57 -4.84
N ALA A 60 -3.19 -22.71 -6.03
CA ALA A 60 -3.30 -24.00 -6.66
C ALA A 60 -1.92 -24.65 -6.78
N LEU A 61 -0.85 -23.85 -6.94
CA LEU A 61 0.53 -24.33 -7.07
C LEU A 61 1.27 -24.56 -5.75
N GLY A 62 0.62 -24.44 -4.58
CA GLY A 62 1.23 -24.75 -3.28
C GLY A 62 2.06 -23.62 -2.68
N GLY A 63 1.71 -22.38 -3.00
CA GLY A 63 2.36 -21.17 -2.49
C GLY A 63 2.47 -21.05 -0.97
N ASP A 64 1.62 -21.76 -0.24
CA ASP A 64 1.66 -21.83 1.23
C ASP A 64 2.98 -22.39 1.78
N THR A 65 3.69 -23.19 1.00
CA THR A 65 4.96 -23.83 1.41
C THR A 65 6.18 -22.90 1.39
N LEU A 66 6.09 -21.74 0.73
CA LEU A 66 7.16 -20.76 0.60
C LEU A 66 7.18 -19.73 1.75
N GLY A 67 6.32 -19.88 2.76
CA GLY A 67 6.37 -19.12 4.01
C GLY A 67 5.95 -17.64 3.89
N TYR A 68 5.38 -17.22 2.77
CA TYR A 68 4.87 -15.85 2.64
C TYR A 68 3.44 -15.73 3.22
N PRO A 69 3.18 -14.74 4.08
CA PRO A 69 1.98 -14.71 4.92
C PRO A 69 0.67 -14.46 4.15
N TRP A 70 0.73 -13.92 2.92
CA TRP A 70 -0.42 -13.47 2.12
C TRP A 70 -1.33 -14.57 1.55
N TYR A 71 -0.94 -15.81 1.78
CA TYR A 71 -1.32 -16.94 0.94
C TYR A 71 -2.00 -18.06 1.70
N ASN A 72 -1.62 -18.18 2.98
CA ASN A 72 -2.14 -19.13 3.92
C ASN A 72 -3.57 -18.77 4.32
N ARG A 73 -4.54 -19.58 3.85
CA ARG A 73 -5.98 -19.45 4.12
C ARG A 73 -6.34 -19.54 5.61
N GLU A 74 -5.55 -20.21 6.44
CA GLU A 74 -5.79 -20.28 7.90
C GLU A 74 -5.43 -18.96 8.59
N LYS A 75 -4.34 -18.30 8.16
CA LYS A 75 -3.90 -16.97 8.67
C LYS A 75 -4.74 -15.80 8.16
N ALA A 76 -5.51 -16.00 7.08
CA ALA A 76 -6.37 -14.97 6.51
C ALA A 76 -7.59 -14.62 7.40
N LYS A 77 -8.02 -15.53 8.29
CA LYS A 77 -9.05 -15.24 9.30
C LYS A 77 -8.48 -14.47 10.50
N THR A 78 -7.18 -14.54 10.72
CA THR A 78 -6.46 -13.86 11.79
C THR A 78 -5.69 -12.68 11.20
N ALA A 79 -6.41 -11.60 10.86
CA ALA A 79 -5.79 -10.31 10.54
C ALA A 79 -4.74 -9.87 11.60
N ILE A 80 -4.91 -10.35 12.83
CA ILE A 80 -4.03 -10.18 14.00
C ILE A 80 -2.73 -11.01 13.88
N GLU A 81 -2.76 -12.22 13.31
CA GLU A 81 -1.56 -13.05 13.08
C GLU A 81 -0.80 -12.63 11.82
N LEU A 82 -1.52 -12.19 10.78
CA LEU A 82 -0.91 -11.59 9.59
C LEU A 82 -0.17 -10.30 9.94
N ALA A 83 -0.76 -9.46 10.79
CA ALA A 83 -0.09 -8.28 11.34
C ALA A 83 1.15 -8.68 12.14
N ARG A 84 1.07 -9.72 12.99
CA ARG A 84 2.21 -10.24 13.77
C ARG A 84 3.39 -10.67 12.87
N ASP A 85 3.13 -11.39 11.79
CA ASP A 85 4.16 -11.84 10.84
C ASP A 85 4.76 -10.67 10.02
N TYR A 86 3.95 -9.65 9.70
CA TYR A 86 4.41 -8.45 9.01
C TYR A 86 5.28 -7.56 9.93
N TYR A 87 4.90 -7.42 11.20
CA TYR A 87 5.72 -6.74 12.21
C TYR A 87 6.97 -7.55 12.59
N ALA A 88 6.98 -8.88 12.49
CA ALA A 88 8.19 -9.69 12.70
C ALA A 88 9.29 -9.41 11.65
N PHE A 89 8.91 -9.07 10.42
CA PHE A 89 9.85 -8.57 9.41
C PHE A 89 10.32 -7.13 9.72
N ALA A 90 9.45 -6.30 10.31
CA ALA A 90 9.76 -4.93 10.73
C ALA A 90 10.50 -4.84 12.08
N ALA A 91 10.50 -5.90 12.89
CA ALA A 91 11.05 -5.96 14.25
C ALA A 91 12.57 -5.80 14.32
N CYS A 92 13.29 -5.93 13.21
CA CYS A 92 14.73 -5.63 13.17
C CYS A 92 15.01 -4.10 13.19
N MET A 93 13.98 -3.25 13.06
CA MET A 93 14.13 -1.79 12.88
C MET A 93 13.37 -0.96 13.94
N ILE A 94 12.63 -1.57 14.88
CA ILE A 94 11.75 -0.86 15.83
C ILE A 94 11.95 -1.43 17.26
N PRO A 95 12.08 -0.58 18.30
CA PRO A 95 12.26 -1.02 19.69
C PRO A 95 11.01 -1.68 20.30
N ASP A 96 11.23 -2.64 21.21
CA ASP A 96 10.25 -3.62 21.73
C ASP A 96 9.00 -3.03 22.41
N GLU A 97 9.07 -1.78 22.89
CA GLU A 97 7.93 -1.12 23.55
C GLU A 97 6.82 -0.69 22.57
N LEU A 98 7.12 -0.51 21.28
CA LEU A 98 6.13 -0.07 20.29
C LEU A 98 5.16 -1.20 19.88
N LEU A 99 5.56 -2.45 20.05
CA LEU A 99 4.80 -3.64 19.62
C LEU A 99 3.54 -3.86 20.46
N LEU A 100 3.61 -3.52 21.76
CA LEU A 100 2.51 -3.63 22.71
C LEU A 100 1.44 -2.54 22.50
N VAL A 101 1.86 -1.33 22.09
CA VAL A 101 0.96 -0.24 21.70
C VAL A 101 0.24 -0.57 20.39
N VAL A 102 0.94 -1.19 19.43
CA VAL A 102 0.37 -1.62 18.15
C VAL A 102 -0.69 -2.71 18.33
N GLN A 103 -0.50 -3.67 19.24
CA GLN A 103 -1.51 -4.68 19.55
C GLN A 103 -2.75 -4.09 20.24
N ALA A 104 -2.56 -3.19 21.21
CA ALA A 104 -3.68 -2.50 21.86
C ALA A 104 -4.46 -1.58 20.91
N ALA A 105 -3.78 -0.96 19.93
CA ALA A 105 -4.41 -0.12 18.91
C ALA A 105 -5.19 -0.95 17.86
N MET A 106 -4.76 -2.18 17.56
CA MET A 106 -5.43 -3.09 16.63
C MET A 106 -6.75 -3.65 17.18
N ASP A 107 -6.82 -3.93 18.49
CA ASP A 107 -8.07 -4.40 19.14
C ASP A 107 -9.16 -3.32 19.18
N ASN A 108 -8.77 -2.04 19.30
CA ASN A 108 -9.70 -0.91 19.22
C ASN A 108 -10.11 -0.59 17.77
N ALA A 109 -9.28 -0.93 16.78
CA ALA A 109 -9.60 -0.73 15.37
C ALA A 109 -10.82 -1.55 14.90
N VAL A 110 -11.20 -2.62 15.61
CA VAL A 110 -12.38 -3.46 15.32
C VAL A 110 -13.68 -2.90 15.89
N LYS A 111 -13.63 -1.92 16.80
CA LYS A 111 -14.83 -1.22 17.27
C LYS A 111 -15.43 -0.44 16.09
N GLY A 112 -16.76 -0.41 16.00
CA GLY A 112 -17.46 0.21 14.88
C GLY A 112 -18.74 0.90 15.32
N ILE A 113 -19.11 1.94 14.57
CA ILE A 113 -20.37 2.68 14.77
C ILE A 113 -21.48 1.85 14.13
N ARG A 114 -22.53 1.53 14.90
CA ARG A 114 -23.74 0.86 14.37
C ARG A 114 -24.61 1.90 13.68
N LEU A 115 -24.70 1.83 12.35
CA LEU A 115 -25.64 2.64 11.57
C LEU A 115 -27.04 2.00 11.56
N PRO A 116 -28.13 2.79 11.48
CA PRO A 116 -29.49 2.25 11.38
C PRO A 116 -29.62 1.44 10.08
N GLY A 117 -29.79 0.12 10.20
CA GLY A 117 -29.77 -0.83 9.08
C GLY A 117 -28.86 -2.05 9.27
N GLY A 118 -28.16 -2.17 10.40
CA GLY A 118 -27.38 -3.38 10.75
C GLY A 118 -25.96 -3.44 10.17
N MET A 119 -25.51 -2.39 9.49
CA MET A 119 -24.14 -2.29 8.98
C MET A 119 -23.20 -1.78 10.08
N ILE A 120 -22.14 -2.55 10.38
CA ILE A 120 -21.09 -2.18 11.35
C ILE A 120 -20.00 -1.44 10.56
N LEU A 121 -19.89 -0.12 10.77
CA LEU A 121 -18.80 0.67 10.17
C LEU A 121 -17.62 0.67 11.14
N THR A 122 -16.67 -0.22 10.90
CA THR A 122 -15.43 -0.36 11.67
C THR A 122 -14.56 0.89 11.53
N TYR A 123 -13.85 1.30 12.60
CA TYR A 123 -12.94 2.46 12.54
C TYR A 123 -11.84 2.33 11.46
N THR A 124 -11.47 1.11 11.09
CA THR A 124 -10.61 0.81 9.93
C THR A 124 -11.22 1.25 8.59
N ALA A 125 -12.53 1.07 8.40
CA ALA A 125 -13.21 1.48 7.18
C ALA A 125 -13.27 3.01 7.06
N VAL A 126 -13.52 3.70 8.18
CA VAL A 126 -13.55 5.18 8.22
C VAL A 126 -12.17 5.76 7.89
N THR A 127 -11.11 5.25 8.53
CA THR A 127 -9.73 5.69 8.28
C THR A 127 -9.25 5.34 6.86
N ALA A 128 -9.65 4.19 6.32
CA ALA A 128 -9.35 3.82 4.94
C ALA A 128 -10.03 4.74 3.91
N ILE A 129 -11.32 5.08 4.13
CA ILE A 129 -12.05 5.99 3.24
C ILE A 129 -11.46 7.40 3.33
N ALA A 130 -11.26 7.93 4.55
CA ALA A 130 -10.69 9.26 4.76
C ALA A 130 -9.26 9.36 4.20
N GLY A 131 -8.42 8.35 4.46
CA GLY A 131 -7.05 8.29 3.94
C GLY A 131 -7.00 8.12 2.42
N GLY A 132 -7.85 7.27 1.85
CA GLY A 132 -7.95 7.08 0.40
C GLY A 132 -8.37 8.34 -0.34
N LEU A 133 -9.38 9.05 0.19
CA LEU A 133 -9.80 10.35 -0.34
C LEU A 133 -8.69 11.41 -0.20
N GLY A 134 -8.00 11.43 0.95
CA GLY A 134 -6.90 12.36 1.21
C GLY A 134 -5.72 12.15 0.26
N ILE A 135 -5.27 10.91 0.09
CA ILE A 135 -4.18 10.56 -0.85
C ILE A 135 -4.61 10.87 -2.29
N GLY A 136 -5.87 10.58 -2.65
CA GLY A 136 -6.42 10.92 -3.96
C GLY A 136 -6.34 12.42 -4.25
N TYR A 137 -6.80 13.25 -3.31
CA TYR A 137 -6.74 14.72 -3.43
C TYR A 137 -5.31 15.25 -3.50
N LEU A 138 -4.41 14.80 -2.62
CA LEU A 138 -3.01 15.23 -2.65
C LEU A 138 -2.30 14.81 -3.94
N SER A 139 -2.66 13.65 -4.50
CA SER A 139 -2.05 13.16 -5.74
C SER A 139 -2.51 13.92 -6.98
N THR A 140 -3.73 14.46 -7.00
CA THR A 140 -4.16 15.34 -8.10
C THR A 140 -3.46 16.69 -8.03
N VAL A 141 -3.26 17.25 -6.84
CA VAL A 141 -2.49 18.50 -6.63
C VAL A 141 -1.01 18.31 -7.02
N ALA A 142 -0.42 17.16 -6.70
CA ALA A 142 0.98 16.83 -7.03
C ALA A 142 1.22 16.50 -8.52
N ASN A 143 0.20 16.55 -9.38
CA ASN A 143 0.29 16.26 -10.81
C ASN A 143 0.93 14.90 -11.14
N GLY A 144 0.72 13.87 -10.31
CA GLY A 144 1.24 12.54 -10.59
C GLY A 144 0.94 11.51 -9.50
N CYS A 145 1.04 10.23 -9.88
CA CYS A 145 1.03 9.13 -8.93
C CYS A 145 2.43 8.94 -8.31
N PRO A 146 2.55 8.35 -7.11
CA PRO A 146 3.84 8.10 -6.47
C PRO A 146 4.78 7.32 -7.40
N LEU A 147 4.28 6.29 -8.11
CA LEU A 147 5.08 5.48 -9.02
C LEU A 147 5.72 6.31 -10.16
N ARG A 148 4.98 7.24 -10.75
CA ARG A 148 5.49 8.12 -11.82
C ARG A 148 6.58 9.06 -11.30
N GLN A 149 6.45 9.54 -10.06
CA GLN A 149 7.45 10.41 -9.45
C GLN A 149 8.76 9.65 -9.16
N HIS A 150 8.70 8.36 -8.80
CA HIS A 150 9.90 7.50 -8.68
C HIS A 150 10.62 7.35 -10.02
N VAL A 151 9.88 7.09 -11.10
CA VAL A 151 10.45 7.00 -12.45
C VAL A 151 11.05 8.33 -12.92
N MET A 152 10.37 9.44 -12.69
CA MET A 152 10.85 10.79 -13.06
C MET A 152 12.06 11.23 -12.23
N ALA A 153 12.13 10.83 -10.97
CA ALA A 153 13.31 11.06 -10.15
C ALA A 153 14.51 10.24 -10.64
N ALA A 154 14.29 8.99 -11.07
CA ALA A 154 15.32 8.15 -11.67
C ALA A 154 15.82 8.69 -13.02
N SER A 155 14.99 9.38 -13.80
CA SER A 155 15.40 10.06 -15.04
C SER A 155 16.09 11.41 -14.83
N GLY A 156 16.24 11.87 -13.58
CA GLY A 156 17.00 13.09 -13.23
C GLY A 156 16.17 14.36 -13.04
N ASN A 157 14.84 14.27 -12.97
CA ASN A 157 13.99 15.45 -12.74
C ASN A 157 14.13 15.97 -11.30
N LYS A 158 14.57 17.23 -11.14
CA LYS A 158 14.78 17.86 -9.81
C LYS A 158 13.47 17.98 -9.02
N SER A 159 12.37 18.34 -9.66
CA SER A 159 11.07 18.53 -8.99
C SER A 159 10.51 17.21 -8.44
N ALA A 160 10.69 16.13 -9.19
CA ALA A 160 10.27 14.79 -8.74
C ALA A 160 11.06 14.30 -7.52
N ARG A 161 12.37 14.61 -7.46
CA ARG A 161 13.20 14.27 -6.30
C ARG A 161 12.76 15.00 -5.04
N VAL A 162 12.45 16.31 -5.13
CA VAL A 162 11.97 17.09 -3.99
C VAL A 162 10.63 16.57 -3.49
N TYR A 163 9.71 16.22 -4.40
CA TYR A 163 8.44 15.59 -4.04
C TYR A 163 8.64 14.28 -3.28
N LEU A 164 9.55 13.42 -3.74
CA LEU A 164 9.85 12.16 -3.07
C LEU A 164 10.47 12.33 -1.70
N CYS A 165 11.40 13.27 -1.55
CA CYS A 165 11.96 13.62 -0.25
C CYS A 165 10.84 14.03 0.73
N GLY A 166 9.89 14.85 0.27
CA GLY A 166 8.71 15.23 1.06
C GLY A 166 7.80 14.05 1.40
N PHE A 167 7.54 13.15 0.44
CA PHE A 167 6.73 11.95 0.65
C PHE A 167 7.32 11.01 1.72
N TYR A 168 8.63 10.73 1.64
CA TYR A 168 9.30 9.89 2.62
C TYR A 168 9.47 10.57 3.98
N ALA A 169 9.78 11.87 4.01
CA ALA A 169 9.80 12.64 5.25
C ALA A 169 8.42 12.63 5.92
N GLY A 170 7.35 12.79 5.14
CA GLY A 170 5.97 12.69 5.62
C GLY A 170 5.66 11.32 6.23
N ALA A 171 6.10 10.23 5.60
CA ALA A 171 5.94 8.88 6.14
C ALA A 171 6.65 8.69 7.49
N VAL A 172 7.88 9.20 7.61
CA VAL A 172 8.64 9.17 8.87
C VAL A 172 7.94 10.00 9.95
N VAL A 173 7.57 11.25 9.64
CA VAL A 173 6.86 12.14 10.58
C VAL A 173 5.52 11.53 11.01
N TYR A 174 4.81 10.88 10.09
CA TYR A 174 3.56 10.19 10.39
C TYR A 174 3.77 9.11 11.46
N THR A 175 4.78 8.25 11.28
CA THR A 175 5.09 7.17 12.21
C THR A 175 5.53 7.67 13.58
N TYR A 176 6.39 8.69 13.64
CA TYR A 176 6.94 9.16 14.91
C TYR A 176 6.00 10.10 15.69
N TRP A 177 5.16 10.88 14.99
CA TRP A 177 4.43 11.99 15.63
C TRP A 177 2.91 11.87 15.55
N LEU A 178 2.40 11.42 14.41
CA LEU A 178 0.95 11.40 14.14
C LEU A 178 0.30 10.13 14.67
N TYR A 179 0.97 8.98 14.55
CA TYR A 179 0.49 7.71 15.11
C TYR A 179 0.09 7.77 16.59
N PRO A 180 0.95 8.25 17.53
CA PRO A 180 0.59 8.31 18.95
C PRO A 180 -0.52 9.32 19.27
N PHE A 181 -0.76 10.29 18.38
CA PHE A 181 -1.83 11.26 18.53
C PHE A 181 -3.16 10.69 18.02
N VAL A 182 -3.15 10.05 16.86
CA VAL A 182 -4.32 9.40 16.25
C VAL A 182 -4.83 8.25 17.14
N SER A 183 -3.94 7.48 17.74
CA SER A 183 -4.31 6.38 18.65
C SER A 183 -4.98 6.84 19.94
N LYS A 184 -4.83 8.12 20.33
CA LYS A 184 -5.56 8.73 21.46
C LYS A 184 -6.90 9.31 21.04
N LEU A 185 -7.06 9.64 19.75
CA LEU A 185 -8.25 10.28 19.19
C LEU A 185 -9.31 9.26 18.72
N LEU A 186 -8.88 8.06 18.32
CA LEU A 186 -9.78 6.93 18.01
C LEU A 186 -9.91 6.00 19.24
N PRO A 187 -11.12 5.79 19.79
CA PRO A 187 -11.36 4.93 20.97
C PRO A 187 -11.38 3.41 20.67
#